data_AF-A0A316VB96-F1
#
_entry.id   AF-A0A316VB96-F1
#
_cell.length_a   1.000
_cell.length_b   1.000
_cell.length_c   1.000
_cell.angle_alpha   90.00
_cell.angle_beta   90.00
_cell.angle_gamma   90.00
#
_symmetry.space_group_name_H-M   'P 1'
#
loop_
_entity.id
_entity.type
_entity.pdbx_description
1 polymer ?
#
loop_
_entity_poly.entity_id
_entity_poly.type
_entity_poly.pdbx_seq_one_letter_code
_entity_poly.pdbx_strand_id
1 'polypeptide(L)'
;MAEMRWAPIEYNALPNPELRHTLTLNIPMPTALSAQQLYRVLSVDKELKPIDSTIRYRITEQTSDIVDIQINCRSIRQLRLTTNALMDSISLVIATMEAFTPESQQSTQQPSQPITEAEFELNGTGRAG
;
A
#
# COMPACT_ATOMS: atom_id res chain seq x y z
N MET A 1 -12.98 -20.49 -24.40
CA MET A 1 -13.00 -19.18 -23.74
C MET A 1 -13.86 -19.32 -22.49
N ALA A 2 -13.25 -19.61 -21.34
CA ALA A 2 -13.98 -19.78 -20.10
C ALA A 2 -14.16 -18.41 -19.45
N GLU A 3 -15.40 -17.95 -19.37
CA GLU A 3 -15.80 -16.85 -18.49
C GLU A 3 -15.40 -17.23 -17.07
N MET A 4 -14.35 -16.60 -16.56
CA MET A 4 -13.96 -16.69 -15.16
C MET A 4 -14.95 -15.86 -14.35
N ARG A 5 -16.15 -16.41 -14.17
CA ARG A 5 -17.15 -15.92 -13.22
C ARG A 5 -16.50 -16.01 -11.85
N TRP A 6 -16.08 -14.87 -11.34
CA TRP A 6 -15.79 -14.62 -9.93
C TRP A 6 -16.73 -15.46 -9.06
N ALA A 7 -16.18 -16.37 -8.27
CA ALA A 7 -16.94 -17.01 -7.23
C ALA A 7 -17.21 -15.92 -6.17
N PRO A 8 -18.48 -15.66 -5.79
CA PRO A 8 -18.75 -14.79 -4.66
C PRO A 8 -18.00 -15.36 -3.45
N ILE A 9 -17.22 -14.53 -2.77
CA ILE A 9 -16.61 -14.84 -1.49
C ILE A 9 -17.71 -15.48 -0.64
N GLU A 10 -17.54 -16.75 -0.24
CA GLU A 10 -18.54 -17.47 0.54
C GLU A 10 -19.02 -16.58 1.69
N TYR A 11 -20.26 -16.15 1.57
CA TYR A 11 -20.88 -15.08 2.31
C TYR A 11 -21.29 -15.62 3.68
N ASN A 12 -20.32 -16.06 4.49
CA ASN A 12 -20.57 -16.44 5.87
C ASN A 12 -20.91 -15.16 6.63
N ALA A 13 -22.23 -14.97 6.75
CA ALA A 13 -23.01 -14.11 7.62
C ALA A 13 -22.31 -12.86 8.15
N LEU A 14 -22.90 -11.69 7.89
CA LEU A 14 -22.68 -10.50 8.71
C LEU A 14 -22.75 -10.93 10.19
N PRO A 15 -21.64 -10.92 10.96
CA PRO A 15 -21.68 -11.33 12.35
C PRO A 15 -22.52 -10.36 13.20
N ASN A 16 -22.88 -9.21 12.62
CA ASN A 16 -23.73 -8.21 13.22
C ASN A 16 -24.89 -7.84 12.26
N PRO A 17 -26.16 -8.08 12.62
CA PRO A 17 -27.33 -7.72 11.80
C PRO A 17 -27.47 -6.21 11.55
N GLU A 18 -26.70 -5.38 12.25
CA GLU A 18 -26.73 -3.92 12.10
C GLU A 18 -25.88 -3.41 10.93
N LEU A 19 -24.94 -4.21 10.41
CA LEU A 19 -24.03 -3.81 9.32
C LEU A 19 -24.64 -4.13 7.95
N ARG A 20 -25.67 -3.38 7.55
CA ARG A 20 -26.47 -3.65 6.34
C ARG A 20 -25.83 -3.23 5.01
N HIS A 21 -24.75 -2.46 5.04
CA HIS A 21 -24.12 -1.95 3.82
C HIS A 21 -22.76 -2.59 3.62
N THR A 22 -22.56 -3.17 2.46
CA THR A 22 -21.34 -3.91 2.12
C THR A 22 -20.74 -3.39 0.83
N LEU A 23 -19.41 -3.28 0.79
CA LEU A 23 -18.62 -3.01 -0.41
C LEU A 23 -17.51 -4.05 -0.50
N THR A 24 -17.30 -4.56 -1.71
CA THR A 24 -16.18 -5.46 -2.01
C THR A 24 -15.28 -4.77 -3.01
N LEU A 25 -13.97 -4.80 -2.76
CA LEU A 25 -12.93 -4.20 -3.58
C LEU A 25 -11.90 -5.27 -3.90
N ASN A 26 -11.46 -5.29 -5.16
CA ASN A 26 -10.41 -6.17 -5.64
C ASN A 26 -9.29 -5.29 -6.16
N ILE A 27 -8.12 -5.37 -5.54
CA ILE A 27 -6.98 -4.52 -5.87
C ILE A 27 -5.92 -5.36 -6.56
N PRO A 28 -5.73 -5.21 -7.88
CA PRO A 28 -4.66 -5.89 -8.59
C PRO A 28 -3.33 -5.22 -8.26
N MET A 29 -2.31 -6.05 -8.03
CA MET A 29 -0.94 -5.64 -7.74
C MET A 29 0.00 -6.17 -8.82
N PRO A 30 1.17 -5.54 -9.06
CA PRO A 30 2.09 -5.97 -10.12
C PRO A 30 2.66 -7.39 -9.92
N THR A 31 2.80 -7.83 -8.66
CA THR A 31 3.32 -9.15 -8.32
C THR A 31 2.58 -9.75 -7.11
N ALA A 32 2.55 -11.07 -7.01
CA ALA A 32 2.01 -11.77 -5.84
C ALA A 32 2.73 -11.38 -4.53
N LEU A 33 4.04 -11.09 -4.60
CA LEU A 33 4.80 -10.61 -3.45
C LEU A 33 4.28 -9.26 -2.95
N SER A 34 4.04 -8.31 -3.86
CA SER A 34 3.49 -7.00 -3.51
C SER A 34 2.06 -7.10 -2.96
N ALA A 35 1.23 -8.01 -3.48
CA ALA A 35 -0.09 -8.31 -2.92
C ALA A 35 0.02 -8.84 -1.48
N GLN A 36 0.91 -9.80 -1.23
CA GLN A 36 1.16 -10.32 0.13
C GLN A 36 1.65 -9.24 1.10
N GLN A 37 2.55 -8.36 0.65
CA GLN A 37 3.05 -7.26 1.46
C GLN A 37 1.92 -6.28 1.81
N LEU A 38 1.10 -5.89 0.84
CA LEU A 38 -0.04 -5.01 1.05
C LEU A 38 -1.02 -5.62 2.05
N TYR A 39 -1.41 -6.88 1.86
CA TYR A 39 -2.29 -7.60 2.80
C TYR A 39 -1.72 -7.65 4.21
N ARG A 40 -0.44 -7.99 4.37
CA ARG A 40 0.19 -8.08 5.69
C ARG A 40 0.12 -6.74 6.41
N VAL A 41 0.46 -5.64 5.74
CA VAL A 41 0.45 -4.30 6.32
C VAL A 41 -0.98 -3.89 6.71
N LEU A 42 -1.95 -4.07 5.81
CA LEU A 42 -3.34 -3.69 6.08
C LEU A 42 -3.99 -4.56 7.16
N SER A 43 -3.61 -5.83 7.27
CA SER A 43 -4.18 -6.77 8.25
C SER A 43 -3.79 -6.50 9.70
N VAL A 44 -2.72 -5.72 9.94
CA VAL A 44 -2.27 -5.39 11.29
C VAL A 44 -3.17 -4.35 11.94
N ASP A 45 -3.80 -3.48 11.14
CA ASP A 45 -4.65 -2.41 11.67
C ASP A 45 -5.99 -2.97 12.16
N LYS A 46 -6.09 -3.15 13.48
CA LYS A 46 -7.35 -3.54 14.12
C LYS A 46 -8.27 -2.34 14.14
N GLU A 47 -9.49 -2.53 13.64
CA GLU A 47 -10.49 -1.48 13.60
C GLU A 47 -10.76 -0.86 14.97
N LEU A 48 -10.71 0.47 15.02
CA LEU A 48 -10.93 1.25 16.23
C LEU A 48 -12.39 1.18 16.73
N LYS A 49 -13.36 0.81 15.87
CA LYS A 49 -14.81 0.73 16.21
C LYS A 49 -15.52 -0.44 15.50
N PRO A 50 -15.36 -1.69 15.98
CA PRO A 50 -15.96 -2.87 15.37
C PRO A 50 -17.51 -2.89 15.43
N ILE A 51 -18.13 -1.98 16.19
CA ILE A 51 -19.59 -1.86 16.27
C ILE A 51 -20.19 -1.11 15.07
N ASP A 52 -19.42 -0.25 14.41
CA ASP A 52 -19.92 0.63 13.34
C ASP A 52 -19.44 0.20 11.94
N SER A 53 -18.27 -0.44 11.86
CA SER A 53 -17.70 -0.97 10.63
C SER A 53 -16.91 -2.26 10.87
N THR A 54 -16.86 -3.11 9.85
CA THR A 54 -16.01 -4.30 9.78
C THR A 54 -15.33 -4.43 8.42
N ILE A 55 -14.01 -4.36 8.38
CA ILE A 55 -13.16 -4.57 7.22
C ILE A 55 -12.51 -5.95 7.32
N ARG A 56 -12.62 -6.73 6.25
CA ARG A 56 -11.94 -8.02 6.09
C ARG A 56 -11.04 -7.97 4.89
N TYR A 57 -9.81 -8.43 5.06
CA TYR A 57 -8.83 -8.59 4.00
C TYR A 57 -8.66 -10.07 3.71
N ARG A 58 -8.52 -10.43 2.44
CA ARG A 58 -8.24 -11.79 2.00
C ARG A 58 -7.31 -11.76 0.79
N ILE A 59 -6.44 -12.76 0.71
CA ILE A 59 -5.76 -13.16 -0.52
C ILE A 59 -6.25 -14.57 -0.84
N THR A 60 -6.71 -14.77 -2.07
CA THR A 60 -7.30 -16.06 -2.49
C THR A 60 -6.25 -17.18 -2.56
N GLU A 61 -5.04 -16.89 -3.04
CA GLU A 61 -3.91 -17.82 -3.12
C GLU A 61 -2.59 -17.10 -2.83
N GLN A 62 -1.57 -17.79 -2.30
CA GLN A 62 -0.26 -17.17 -2.07
C GLN A 62 0.39 -16.63 -3.35
N THR A 63 0.02 -17.17 -4.50
CA THR A 63 0.47 -16.74 -5.85
C THR A 63 -0.45 -15.72 -6.49
N SER A 64 -1.54 -15.32 -5.82
CA SER A 64 -2.46 -14.32 -6.35
C SER A 64 -1.86 -12.91 -6.24
N ASP A 65 -2.04 -12.15 -7.31
CA ASP A 65 -1.72 -10.74 -7.46
C ASP A 65 -2.88 -9.83 -7.05
N ILE A 66 -4.00 -10.39 -6.57
CA ILE A 66 -5.20 -9.63 -6.20
C ILE A 66 -5.39 -9.66 -4.69
N VAL A 67 -5.62 -8.48 -4.10
CA VAL A 67 -6.04 -8.34 -2.69
C VAL A 67 -7.54 -8.07 -2.65
N ASP A 68 -8.27 -8.97 -1.99
CA ASP A 68 -9.71 -8.88 -1.79
C ASP A 68 -10.01 -8.17 -0.47
N ILE A 69 -10.82 -7.12 -0.50
CA ILE A 69 -11.21 -6.34 0.67
C ILE A 69 -12.72 -6.26 0.73
N GLN A 70 -13.29 -6.57 1.89
CA GLN A 70 -14.71 -6.45 2.15
C GLN A 70 -14.95 -5.52 3.33
N ILE A 71 -15.76 -4.49 3.10
CA ILE A 71 -16.13 -3.48 4.10
C ILE A 71 -17.61 -3.65 4.40
N ASN A 72 -17.97 -3.78 5.66
CA ASN A 72 -19.35 -3.81 6.14
C ASN A 72 -19.56 -2.63 7.09
N CYS A 73 -20.68 -1.92 6.97
CA CYS A 73 -20.95 -0.70 7.73
C CYS A 73 -22.44 -0.57 8.07
N ARG A 74 -22.75 0.13 9.17
CA ARG A 74 -24.13 0.41 9.60
C ARG A 74 -24.86 1.43 8.72
N SER A 75 -24.12 2.38 8.13
CA SER A 75 -24.68 3.40 7.22
C SER A 75 -23.82 3.60 5.98
N ILE A 76 -24.43 4.10 4.90
CA ILE A 76 -23.72 4.49 3.66
C ILE A 76 -22.70 5.61 3.93
N ARG A 77 -23.01 6.54 4.84
CA ARG A 77 -22.08 7.59 5.26
C ARG A 77 -20.81 6.98 5.86
N GLN A 78 -20.97 5.99 6.74
CA GLN A 78 -19.84 5.28 7.34
C GLN A 78 -19.06 4.51 6.29
N LEU A 79 -19.75 3.82 5.38
CA LEU A 79 -19.10 3.12 4.26
C LEU A 79 -18.21 4.07 3.46
N ARG A 80 -18.71 5.24 3.06
CA ARG A 80 -17.91 6.23 2.32
C ARG A 80 -16.68 6.70 3.10
N LEU A 81 -16.86 7.02 4.39
CA LEU A 81 -15.75 7.48 5.23
C LEU A 81 -14.68 6.40 5.38
N THR A 82 -15.09 5.16 5.66
CA THR A 82 -14.21 4.02 5.83
C THR A 82 -13.49 3.66 4.53
N THR A 83 -14.20 3.65 3.40
CA THR A 83 -13.58 3.38 2.09
C THR A 83 -12.54 4.43 1.74
N ASN A 84 -12.82 5.72 1.97
CA ASN A 84 -11.84 6.78 1.69
C ASN A 84 -10.59 6.61 2.55
N ALA A 85 -10.74 6.42 3.86
CA ALA A 85 -9.62 6.21 4.76
C ALA A 85 -8.81 4.95 4.38
N LEU A 86 -9.47 3.88 3.97
CA LEU A 86 -8.82 2.67 3.47
C LEU A 86 -7.99 2.94 2.20
N MET A 87 -8.55 3.68 1.23
CA MET A 87 -7.85 4.03 0.00
C MET A 87 -6.62 4.91 0.26
N ASP A 88 -6.72 5.84 1.22
CA ASP A 88 -5.57 6.65 1.65
C ASP A 88 -4.46 5.79 2.25
N SER A 89 -4.82 4.82 3.12
CA SER A 89 -3.86 3.86 3.67
C SER A 89 -3.21 3.00 2.59
N ILE A 90 -3.97 2.50 1.62
CA ILE A 90 -3.42 1.72 0.50
C ILE A 90 -2.48 2.56 -0.34
N SER A 91 -2.86 3.80 -0.67
CA SER A 91 -2.02 4.71 -1.42
C SER A 91 -0.68 4.95 -0.71
N LEU A 92 -0.70 5.15 0.61
CA LEU A 92 0.51 5.30 1.41
C LEU A 92 1.41 4.06 1.37
N VAL A 93 0.83 2.87 1.51
CA VAL A 93 1.61 1.62 1.46
C VAL A 93 2.24 1.42 0.08
N ILE A 94 1.49 1.67 -1.00
CA ILE A 94 2.00 1.55 -2.37
C ILE A 94 3.13 2.56 -2.62
N ALA A 95 2.94 3.83 -2.22
CA ALA A 95 3.99 4.84 -2.34
C ALA A 95 5.25 4.48 -1.54
N THR A 96 5.07 3.84 -0.37
CA THR A 96 6.18 3.32 0.42
C THR A 96 6.89 2.18 -0.31
N MET A 97 6.15 1.23 -0.87
CA MET A 97 6.73 0.14 -1.67
C MET A 97 7.55 0.67 -2.85
N GLU A 98 7.02 1.68 -3.55
CA GLU A 98 7.68 2.33 -4.69
C GLU A 98 8.99 3.01 -4.26
N ALA A 99 8.97 3.78 -3.16
CA ALA A 99 10.14 4.49 -2.66
C ALA A 99 11.31 3.56 -2.28
N PHE A 100 11.03 2.33 -1.87
CA PHE A 100 12.04 1.34 -1.44
C PHE A 100 12.35 0.27 -2.49
N THR A 101 12.00 0.48 -3.75
CA THR A 101 12.39 -0.42 -4.83
C THR A 101 13.92 -0.42 -5.05
N PRO A 102 14.53 -1.53 -5.50
CA PRO A 102 15.99 -1.60 -5.72
C PRO A 102 16.51 -0.54 -6.70
N GLU A 103 15.66 -0.09 -7.63
CA GLU A 103 15.99 0.92 -8.64
C GLU A 103 16.12 2.33 -8.03
N SER A 104 15.32 2.66 -7.00
CA SER A 104 15.40 3.96 -6.32
C SER A 104 16.64 4.11 -5.44
N GLN A 105 17.29 3.01 -5.06
CA GLN A 105 18.52 3.03 -4.24
C GLN A 105 19.79 3.33 -5.06
N GLN A 106 19.75 3.22 -6.39
CA GLN A 106 20.92 3.45 -7.25
C GLN A 106 21.20 4.93 -7.54
N SER A 107 20.22 5.83 -7.34
CA SER A 107 20.35 7.25 -7.67
C SER A 107 20.97 8.14 -6.58
N THR A 108 21.32 7.60 -5.41
CA THR A 108 21.94 8.38 -4.30
C THR A 108 23.44 8.13 -4.11
N GLN A 109 24.05 7.22 -4.87
CA GLN A 109 25.51 7.05 -4.88
C GLN A 109 26.12 7.72 -6.12
N GLN A 110 26.11 9.05 -6.17
CA GLN A 110 27.15 9.76 -6.90
C GLN A 110 28.41 9.69 -6.02
N PRO A 111 29.47 8.97 -6.40
CA PRO A 111 30.75 9.17 -5.76
C PRO A 111 31.15 10.61 -6.08
N SER A 112 31.14 11.48 -5.05
CA SER A 112 31.82 12.77 -5.11
C SER A 112 33.23 12.47 -5.61
N GLN A 113 33.55 12.94 -6.82
CA GLN A 113 34.88 12.74 -7.37
C GLN A 113 35.89 13.27 -6.34
N PRO A 114 36.97 12.53 -6.05
CA PRO A 114 38.03 13.07 -5.22
C PRO A 114 38.53 14.33 -5.92
N ILE A 115 38.40 15.47 -5.26
CA ILE A 115 38.99 16.73 -5.70
C ILE A 115 40.48 16.44 -5.88
N THR A 116 40.96 16.49 -7.12
CA THR A 116 42.38 16.28 -7.40
C THR A 116 43.15 17.47 -6.84
N GLU A 117 44.29 17.21 -6.21
CA GLU A 117 45.16 18.21 -5.55
C GLU A 117 45.49 19.42 -6.44
N ALA A 118 45.42 19.26 -7.77
CA ALA A 118 45.63 20.31 -8.77
C ALA A 118 44.60 21.46 -8.71
N GLU A 119 43.36 21.23 -8.27
CA GLU A 119 42.35 22.30 -8.13
C GLU A 119 42.52 23.10 -6.82
N PHE A 120 43.19 22.53 -5.82
CA PHE A 120 43.42 23.20 -4.53
C PHE A 120 44.53 24.26 -4.62
N GLU A 121 45.56 24.03 -5.44
CA GLU A 121 46.69 24.96 -5.60
C GLU A 121 46.35 26.23 -6.40
N LEU A 122 45.35 26.17 -7.30
CA LEU A 122 45.02 27.32 -8.15
C LEU A 122 44.31 28.46 -7.39
N ASN A 123 43.64 28.14 -6.27
CA ASN A 123 42.86 29.10 -5.47
C ASN A 123 43.62 29.63 -4.23
N GLY A 124 44.89 29.26 -4.06
CA GLY A 124 45.68 29.50 -2.85
C GLY A 124 46.54 30.77 -2.83
N THR A 125 46.39 31.73 -3.76
CA THR A 125 47.19 32.97 -3.70
C THR A 125 46.42 34.09 -2.98
N GLY A 126 46.42 34.01 -1.65
CA GLY A 126 46.06 35.13 -0.78
C GLY A 126 46.93 36.35 -1.08
N ARG A 127 46.29 37.44 -1.51
CA ARG A 127 46.90 38.77 -1.59
C ARG A 127 47.33 39.22 -0.19
N ALA A 128 48.64 39.26 0.05
CA ALA A 128 49.23 40.14 1.03
C ALA A 128 49.63 41.44 0.33
N GLY A 129 48.99 42.55 0.71
CA GLY A 129 49.23 43.89 0.20
C GLY A 129 48.33 44.88 0.91
#